data_AF-A0A1Z8Q300-F1
#
_entry.id   AF-A0A1Z8Q300-F1
#
_cell.length_a   1.000
_cell.length_b   1.000
_cell.length_c   1.000
_cell.angle_alpha   90.00
_cell.angle_beta   90.00
_cell.angle_gamma   90.00
#
_symmetry.space_group_name_H-M   'P 1'
#
loop_
_entity.id
_entity.type
_entity.pdbx_description
1 polymer ?
#
loop_
_entity_poly.entity_id
_entity_poly.type
_entity_poly.pdbx_seq_one_letter_code
_entity_poly.pdbx_strand_id
1 'polypeptide(L)'
;MRQNPNKRTPAVINAKLSQIYSYITDTIGARVIALPILPRSYYSGFSAAEITQAKADILAVNDWIAAQESDNIITVPAIYAAFEGQTPNEPVSEYVSDGLHPSPAGAKVIGDVLTARMRPLIGGYEAGEWIEGVNLLPNPNFSGTGGSVDTFTNGQVADGMEAVDRENDGLASYRTYSKTPEGYQRIQIQAPQGVGAIGTYFRINRPDLELGASYYAELEIDLVKADGAYKSIFILMDRSSNAGIRHHKTMDHVGTRAQPTFSGVLRTPVCRVAGEIGLDHQVYFELEGDSASGPIDIDAVLKSVRLVKLG
;
A
#
# COMPACT_ATOMS: atom_id res chain seq x y z
N MET A 1 -11.59 -6.57 37.86
CA MET A 1 -10.98 -5.93 36.68
C MET A 1 -9.76 -6.74 36.29
N ARG A 2 -9.78 -7.45 35.15
CA ARG A 2 -8.56 -8.08 34.62
C ARG A 2 -7.74 -6.96 33.99
N GLN A 3 -6.56 -6.66 34.54
CA GLN A 3 -5.61 -5.79 33.86
C GLN A 3 -5.25 -6.45 32.52
N ASN A 4 -5.46 -5.74 31.41
CA ASN A 4 -4.99 -6.20 30.11
C ASN A 4 -3.45 -6.26 30.18
N PRO A 5 -2.83 -7.46 30.08
CA PRO A 5 -1.38 -7.61 30.22
C PRO A 5 -0.60 -6.90 29.10
N ASN A 6 -1.29 -6.36 28.09
CA ASN A 6 -0.72 -5.60 26.99
C ASN A 6 -0.86 -4.07 27.13
N LYS A 7 -1.29 -3.53 28.29
CA LYS A 7 -1.35 -2.07 28.48
C LYS A 7 0.07 -1.50 28.54
N ARG A 8 0.54 -0.95 27.41
CA ARG A 8 1.85 -0.30 27.30
C ARG A 8 1.78 1.07 27.97
N THR A 9 2.59 1.28 29.01
CA THR A 9 2.72 2.59 29.68
C THR A 9 3.66 3.51 28.88
N PRO A 10 3.61 4.85 29.10
CA PRO A 10 4.58 5.77 28.49
C PRO A 10 6.04 5.35 28.71
N ALA A 11 6.39 4.88 29.91
CA ALA A 11 7.74 4.42 30.22
C ALA A 11 8.20 3.25 29.31
N VAL A 12 7.31 2.29 29.03
CA VAL A 12 7.61 1.16 28.14
C VAL A 12 7.75 1.63 26.68
N ILE A 13 6.92 2.58 26.25
CA ILE A 13 6.99 3.15 24.90
C ILE A 13 8.30 3.94 24.74
N ASN A 14 8.63 4.82 25.68
CA ASN A 14 9.83 5.64 25.67
C ASN A 14 11.11 4.78 25.66
N ALA A 15 11.15 3.71 26.47
CA ALA A 15 12.28 2.78 26.46
C ALA A 15 12.50 2.13 25.09
N LYS A 16 11.41 1.75 24.39
CA LYS A 16 11.49 1.17 23.04
C LYS A 16 11.87 2.21 21.99
N LEU A 17 11.32 3.42 22.06
CA LEU A 17 11.71 4.52 21.17
C LEU A 17 13.19 4.87 21.34
N SER A 18 13.69 4.92 22.58
CA SER A 18 15.12 5.14 22.86
C SER A 18 16.00 4.06 22.21
N GLN A 19 15.62 2.78 22.31
CA GLN A 19 16.34 1.70 21.64
C GLN A 19 16.36 1.86 20.11
N ILE A 20 15.24 2.27 19.51
CA ILE A 20 15.15 2.53 18.07
C ILE A 20 16.04 3.71 17.69
N TYR A 21 15.99 4.82 18.43
CA TYR A 21 16.78 6.01 18.13
C TYR A 21 18.27 5.71 18.23
N SER A 22 18.73 5.08 19.33
CA SER A 22 20.13 4.68 19.49
C SER A 22 20.59 3.71 18.40
N TYR A 23 19.75 2.76 17.97
CA TYR A 23 20.12 1.88 16.86
C TYR A 23 20.34 2.67 15.56
N ILE A 24 19.44 3.62 15.24
CA ILE A 24 19.56 4.45 14.03
C ILE A 24 20.78 5.37 14.11
N THR A 25 20.99 6.06 15.24
CA THR A 25 22.08 7.03 15.37
C THR A 25 23.44 6.36 15.54
N ASP A 26 23.53 5.32 16.37
CA ASP A 26 24.81 4.78 16.82
C ASP A 26 25.26 3.57 15.99
N THR A 27 24.31 2.79 15.46
CA THR A 27 24.64 1.60 14.65
C THR A 27 24.56 1.89 13.15
N ILE A 28 23.48 2.53 12.69
CA ILE A 28 23.33 2.87 11.27
C ILE A 28 24.12 4.14 10.91
N GLY A 29 24.31 5.06 11.87
CA GLY A 29 24.95 6.35 11.62
C GLY A 29 24.05 7.35 10.88
N ALA A 30 22.73 7.17 10.96
CA ALA A 30 21.74 8.04 10.34
C ALA A 30 21.08 8.99 11.35
N ARG A 31 20.50 10.08 10.86
CA ARG A 31 19.70 11.00 11.69
C ARG A 31 18.27 10.49 11.84
N VAL A 32 17.67 10.77 12.98
CA VAL A 32 16.27 10.43 13.29
C VAL A 32 15.40 11.66 13.05
N ILE A 33 14.25 11.46 12.38
CA ILE A 33 13.15 12.42 12.37
C ILE A 33 12.03 11.84 13.24
N ALA A 34 11.83 12.43 14.41
CA ALA A 34 10.89 11.97 15.42
C ALA A 34 9.59 12.79 15.36
N LEU A 35 8.49 12.12 15.00
CA LEU A 35 7.16 12.73 14.91
C LEU A 35 6.35 12.44 16.17
N PRO A 36 5.48 13.38 16.61
CA PRO A 36 4.57 13.12 17.72
C PRO A 36 3.49 12.09 17.35
N ILE A 37 2.96 11.40 18.34
CA ILE A 37 1.73 10.62 18.22
C ILE A 37 0.56 11.61 18.11
N LEU A 38 -0.20 11.55 17.02
CA LEU A 38 -1.32 12.47 16.73
C LEU A 38 -2.47 12.37 17.75
N PRO A 39 -3.26 13.44 17.95
CA PRO A 39 -4.52 13.33 18.67
C PRO A 39 -5.48 12.40 17.91
N ARG A 40 -6.36 11.71 18.64
CA ARG A 40 -7.35 10.77 18.09
C ARG A 40 -8.65 10.85 18.88
N SER A 41 -9.76 10.63 18.20
CA SER A 41 -11.12 10.57 18.75
C SER A 41 -11.71 9.15 18.79
N TYR A 42 -11.13 8.22 18.03
CA TYR A 42 -11.61 6.84 17.98
C TYR A 42 -10.93 5.98 19.05
N TYR A 43 -11.70 5.35 19.94
CA TYR A 43 -11.21 4.48 21.02
C TYR A 43 -12.11 3.25 21.20
N SER A 44 -12.13 2.37 20.19
CA SER A 44 -12.97 1.16 20.21
C SER A 44 -12.65 0.25 21.39
N GLY A 45 -13.68 -0.08 22.18
CA GLY A 45 -13.58 -0.97 23.33
C GLY A 45 -12.99 -0.36 24.60
N PHE A 46 -12.73 0.95 24.64
CA PHE A 46 -12.23 1.65 25.83
C PHE A 46 -13.38 2.25 26.63
N SER A 47 -13.29 2.17 27.96
CA SER A 47 -14.12 2.97 28.86
C SER A 47 -13.70 4.44 28.87
N ALA A 48 -14.57 5.35 29.32
CA ALA A 48 -14.26 6.78 29.41
C ALA A 48 -12.97 7.06 30.23
N ALA A 49 -12.75 6.33 31.33
CA ALA A 49 -11.54 6.46 32.13
C ALA A 49 -10.28 6.00 31.38
N GLU A 50 -10.39 4.94 30.57
CA GLU A 50 -9.29 4.47 29.73
C GLU A 50 -8.98 5.43 28.59
N ILE A 51 -9.99 6.10 28.02
CA ILE A 51 -9.82 7.15 27.01
C ILE A 51 -9.05 8.33 27.60
N THR A 52 -9.49 8.83 28.77
CA THR A 52 -8.80 9.93 29.47
C THR A 52 -7.34 9.57 29.77
N GLN A 53 -7.08 8.35 30.26
CA GLN A 53 -5.71 7.91 30.52
C GLN A 53 -4.90 7.77 29.24
N ALA A 54 -5.47 7.22 28.16
CA ALA A 54 -4.77 7.05 26.89
C ALA A 54 -4.37 8.40 26.28
N LYS A 55 -5.20 9.43 26.40
CA LYS A 55 -4.86 10.80 25.98
C LYS A 55 -3.71 11.38 26.79
N ALA A 56 -3.73 11.22 28.11
CA ALA A 56 -2.63 11.64 28.98
C ALA A 56 -1.33 10.88 28.66
N ASP A 57 -1.42 9.58 28.38
CA ASP A 57 -0.27 8.75 28.01
C ASP A 57 0.34 9.20 26.66
N ILE A 58 -0.49 9.55 25.67
CA ILE A 58 -0.04 10.12 24.38
C ILE A 58 0.75 11.41 24.61
N LEU A 59 0.22 12.34 25.41
CA LEU A 59 0.90 13.59 25.71
C LEU A 59 2.24 13.35 26.41
N ALA A 60 2.28 12.46 27.41
CA ALA A 60 3.52 12.13 28.11
C ALA A 60 4.61 11.53 27.19
N VAL A 61 4.22 10.73 26.19
CA VAL A 61 5.15 10.24 25.18
C VAL A 61 5.60 11.36 24.24
N ASN A 62 4.69 12.24 23.83
CA ASN A 62 5.03 13.37 22.96
C ASN A 62 5.97 14.38 23.63
N ASP A 63 5.79 14.65 24.92
CA ASP A 63 6.70 15.47 25.73
C ASP A 63 8.09 14.83 25.78
N TRP A 64 8.15 13.50 25.98
CA TRP A 64 9.42 12.77 25.95
C TRP A 64 10.09 12.84 24.57
N ILE A 65 9.34 12.66 23.48
CA ILE A 65 9.84 12.77 22.09
C ILE A 65 10.43 14.17 21.87
N ALA A 66 9.70 15.22 22.23
CA ALA A 66 10.16 16.60 22.06
C ALA A 66 11.46 16.89 22.85
N ALA A 67 11.63 16.25 24.01
CA ALA A 67 12.85 16.36 24.80
C ALA A 67 14.07 15.61 24.21
N GLN A 68 13.90 14.81 23.15
CA GLN A 68 15.00 14.09 22.50
C GLN A 68 15.75 14.92 21.44
N GLU A 69 15.34 16.17 21.19
CA GLU A 69 15.99 17.04 20.20
C GLU A 69 17.51 17.12 20.43
N SER A 70 18.27 16.85 19.36
CA SER A 70 19.74 16.91 19.35
C SER A 70 20.25 17.06 17.92
N ASP A 71 21.57 17.14 17.73
CA ASP A 71 22.16 17.19 16.39
C ASP A 71 21.77 15.98 15.52
N ASN A 72 21.55 14.81 16.13
CA ASN A 72 21.19 13.57 15.43
C ASN A 72 19.70 13.23 15.47
N ILE A 73 18.88 13.97 16.22
CA ILE A 73 17.45 13.72 16.38
C ILE A 73 16.68 15.02 16.17
N ILE A 74 15.92 15.08 15.08
CA ILE A 74 15.07 16.21 14.73
C ILE A 74 13.64 15.88 15.18
N THR A 75 13.08 16.68 16.08
CA THR A 75 11.72 16.54 16.57
C THR A 75 10.77 17.52 15.87
N VAL A 76 9.50 17.13 15.75
CA VAL A 76 8.47 17.94 15.09
C VAL A 76 7.17 18.05 15.92
N PRO A 77 7.25 18.53 17.18
CA PRO A 77 6.08 18.57 18.09
C PRO A 77 4.92 19.42 17.53
N ALA A 78 5.22 20.42 16.70
CA ALA A 78 4.23 21.30 16.08
C ALA A 78 3.15 20.56 15.25
N ILE A 79 3.42 19.32 14.79
CA ILE A 79 2.43 18.51 14.08
C ILE A 79 1.22 18.24 14.98
N TYR A 80 1.42 17.97 16.28
CA TYR A 80 0.30 17.69 17.19
C TYR A 80 -0.65 18.88 17.29
N ALA A 81 -0.10 20.06 17.55
CA ALA A 81 -0.86 21.30 17.67
C ALA A 81 -1.58 21.70 16.36
N ALA A 82 -0.95 21.45 15.21
CA ALA A 82 -1.57 21.70 13.92
C ALA A 82 -2.72 20.74 13.60
N PHE A 83 -2.72 19.55 14.22
CA PHE A 83 -3.72 18.51 14.01
C PHE A 83 -4.87 18.58 15.02
N GLU A 84 -4.67 19.23 16.16
CA GLU A 84 -5.63 19.38 17.25
C GLU A 84 -6.80 20.31 16.88
N GLY A 85 -8.01 19.90 17.21
CA GLY A 85 -9.24 20.64 16.97
C GLY A 85 -9.65 21.55 18.13
N GLN A 86 -10.93 21.95 18.15
CA GLN A 86 -11.46 22.83 19.21
C GLN A 86 -11.61 22.13 20.57
N THR A 87 -11.78 20.80 20.56
CA THR A 87 -11.79 20.00 21.78
C THR A 87 -10.37 19.57 22.10
N PRO A 88 -9.86 19.83 23.32
CA PRO A 88 -8.50 19.43 23.69
C PRO A 88 -8.25 17.93 23.49
N ASN A 89 -7.10 17.61 22.89
CA ASN A 89 -6.62 16.27 22.55
C ASN A 89 -7.53 15.50 21.58
N GLU A 90 -8.36 16.21 20.82
CA GLU A 90 -9.12 15.67 19.70
C GLU A 90 -8.58 16.22 18.39
N PRO A 91 -8.59 15.44 17.30
CA PRO A 91 -8.20 15.95 16.00
C PRO A 91 -9.26 16.90 15.44
N VAL A 92 -8.87 17.81 14.55
CA VAL A 92 -9.82 18.45 13.62
C VAL A 92 -10.52 17.34 12.84
N SER A 93 -11.86 17.34 12.85
CA SER A 93 -12.64 16.23 12.26
C SER A 93 -12.31 15.95 10.80
N GLU A 94 -11.99 16.98 10.02
CA GLU A 94 -11.63 16.89 8.60
C GLU A 94 -10.27 16.24 8.37
N TYR A 95 -9.39 16.22 9.39
CA TYR A 95 -8.02 15.70 9.29
C TYR A 95 -7.94 14.21 9.55
N VAL A 96 -9.03 13.56 9.93
CA VAL A 96 -9.11 12.12 10.20
C VAL A 96 -10.24 11.49 9.41
N SER A 97 -10.05 10.26 8.93
CA SER A 97 -11.10 9.52 8.19
C SER A 97 -12.05 8.77 9.13
N ASP A 98 -11.54 8.27 10.25
CA ASP A 98 -12.28 7.43 11.20
C ASP A 98 -12.08 7.85 12.66
N GLY A 99 -11.44 9.00 12.89
CA GLY A 99 -11.06 9.45 14.23
C GLY A 99 -9.71 8.92 14.72
N LEU A 100 -8.99 8.13 13.94
CA LEU A 100 -7.64 7.62 14.24
C LEU A 100 -6.67 7.87 13.09
N HIS A 101 -7.05 7.48 11.88
CA HIS A 101 -6.20 7.55 10.70
C HIS A 101 -6.31 8.93 10.04
N PRO A 102 -5.19 9.56 9.62
CA PRO A 102 -5.25 10.81 8.88
C PRO A 102 -6.04 10.67 7.59
N SER A 103 -6.91 11.65 7.32
CA SER A 103 -7.49 11.86 6.01
C SER A 103 -6.43 12.44 5.05
N PRO A 104 -6.72 12.56 3.74
CA PRO A 104 -5.87 13.34 2.84
C PRO A 104 -5.59 14.76 3.38
N ALA A 105 -6.61 15.49 3.83
CA ALA A 105 -6.42 16.84 4.39
C ALA A 105 -5.47 16.83 5.61
N GLY A 106 -5.62 15.85 6.50
CA GLY A 106 -4.71 15.69 7.65
C GLY A 106 -3.27 15.34 7.24
N ALA A 107 -3.10 14.44 6.27
CA ALA A 107 -1.79 14.08 5.73
C ALA A 107 -1.07 15.29 5.12
N LYS A 108 -1.81 16.18 4.44
CA LYS A 108 -1.24 17.44 3.93
C LYS A 108 -0.73 18.33 5.04
N VAL A 109 -1.48 18.48 6.13
CA VAL A 109 -1.07 19.30 7.30
C VAL A 109 0.19 18.75 7.94
N ILE A 110 0.28 17.43 8.13
CA ILE A 110 1.49 16.77 8.62
C ILE A 110 2.69 17.13 7.73
N GLY A 111 2.49 17.07 6.41
CA GLY A 111 3.51 17.45 5.43
C GLY A 111 3.95 18.89 5.51
N ASP A 112 3.01 19.83 5.52
CA ASP A 112 3.29 21.26 5.58
C ASP A 112 4.15 21.59 6.81
N VAL A 113 3.83 21.00 7.96
CA VAL A 113 4.56 21.24 9.21
C VAL A 113 5.93 20.56 9.22
N LEU A 114 6.01 19.29 8.82
CA LEU A 114 7.28 18.56 8.71
C LEU A 114 8.24 19.29 7.77
N THR A 115 7.72 19.70 6.62
CA THR A 115 8.42 20.48 5.62
C THR A 115 9.01 21.77 6.16
N ALA A 116 8.18 22.57 6.85
CA ALA A 116 8.62 23.84 7.42
C ALA A 116 9.75 23.62 8.43
N ARG A 117 9.70 22.50 9.18
CA ARG A 117 10.76 22.12 10.12
C ARG A 117 12.04 21.65 9.43
N MET A 118 11.91 20.89 8.34
CA MET A 118 13.05 20.27 7.66
C MET A 118 13.79 21.21 6.71
N ARG A 119 13.09 22.16 6.09
CA ARG A 119 13.65 23.08 5.07
C ARG A 119 14.95 23.79 5.50
N PRO A 120 15.10 24.35 6.72
CA PRO A 120 16.36 24.96 7.15
C PRO A 120 17.53 23.96 7.27
N LEU A 121 17.24 22.67 7.39
CA LEU A 121 18.22 21.62 7.67
C LEU A 121 18.74 20.94 6.40
N ILE A 122 17.91 20.86 5.34
CA ILE A 122 18.23 20.13 4.11
C ILE A 122 18.20 21.00 2.85
N GLY A 123 17.86 22.28 2.98
CA GLY A 123 17.74 23.21 1.85
C GLY A 123 16.36 23.13 1.16
N GLY A 124 16.21 23.90 0.08
CA GLY A 124 15.05 23.80 -0.80
C GLY A 124 15.24 22.64 -1.78
N TYR A 125 14.21 21.80 -1.93
CA TYR A 125 14.17 20.82 -3.02
C TYR A 125 13.76 21.52 -4.31
N GLU A 126 14.40 21.18 -5.43
CA GLU A 126 13.86 21.54 -6.73
C GLU A 126 12.58 20.72 -6.97
N ALA A 127 11.49 21.40 -7.31
CA ALA A 127 10.24 20.76 -7.69
C ALA A 127 10.47 19.98 -9.00
N GLY A 128 10.65 18.67 -8.92
CA GLY A 128 10.84 17.86 -10.14
C GLY A 128 11.54 16.52 -9.98
N GLU A 129 12.13 16.19 -8.83
CA GLU A 129 12.69 14.84 -8.62
C GLU A 129 11.58 13.85 -8.25
N TRP A 130 11.02 13.27 -9.30
CA TRP A 130 10.06 12.19 -9.44
C TRP A 130 9.89 11.27 -8.22
N ILE A 131 8.66 11.27 -7.67
CA ILE A 131 8.06 10.08 -7.07
C ILE A 131 6.72 9.86 -7.79
N GLU A 132 6.75 9.08 -8.86
CA GLU A 132 5.55 8.56 -9.51
C GLU A 132 4.98 7.40 -8.69
N GLY A 133 3.67 7.41 -8.41
CA GLY A 133 2.94 6.20 -8.00
C GLY A 133 2.49 6.11 -6.53
N VAL A 134 2.55 7.17 -5.73
CA VAL A 134 1.94 7.22 -4.38
C VAL A 134 1.04 8.43 -4.26
N ASN A 135 -0.02 8.36 -3.43
CA ASN A 135 -0.94 9.46 -3.11
C ASN A 135 -0.23 10.60 -2.37
N LEU A 136 0.68 11.24 -3.06
CA LEU A 136 1.35 12.45 -2.65
C LEU A 136 0.35 13.57 -2.88
N LEU A 137 -0.21 14.11 -1.79
CA LEU A 137 -0.84 15.41 -1.91
C LEU A 137 0.25 16.40 -2.26
N PRO A 138 0.15 17.10 -3.40
CA PRO A 138 1.13 18.08 -3.78
C PRO A 138 1.23 19.12 -2.67
N ASN A 139 2.40 19.19 -2.05
CA ASN A 139 2.77 20.25 -1.15
C ASN A 139 3.64 21.21 -1.96
N PRO A 140 3.35 22.52 -2.00
CA PRO A 140 4.20 23.48 -2.72
C PRO A 140 5.65 23.52 -2.22
N ASN A 141 5.94 22.82 -1.13
CA ASN A 141 7.19 22.89 -0.42
C ASN A 141 7.98 21.56 -0.37
N PHE A 142 7.38 20.39 -0.66
CA PHE A 142 8.00 19.04 -0.76
C PHE A 142 7.24 18.18 -1.78
N SER A 143 7.88 17.16 -2.36
CA SER A 143 7.24 16.09 -3.14
C SER A 143 6.43 15.15 -2.23
N GLY A 144 5.38 15.71 -1.62
CA GLY A 144 4.28 15.05 -0.91
C GLY A 144 4.59 14.39 0.44
N THR A 145 3.63 14.52 1.35
CA THR A 145 3.40 13.56 2.43
C THR A 145 2.10 12.85 2.14
N GLY A 146 2.20 11.78 1.37
CA GLY A 146 1.14 10.80 1.26
C GLY A 146 1.30 9.80 2.38
N GLY A 147 0.26 9.60 3.18
CA GLY A 147 0.10 8.28 3.80
C GLY A 147 0.01 7.25 2.68
N SER A 148 0.38 6.00 2.95
CA SER A 148 -0.18 4.93 2.14
C SER A 148 -1.69 5.10 2.20
N VAL A 149 -2.30 5.33 1.05
CA VAL A 149 -3.68 4.88 0.87
C VAL A 149 -3.62 3.37 0.79
N ASP A 150 -3.25 2.74 1.89
CA ASP A 150 -3.64 1.37 2.12
C ASP A 150 -5.08 1.39 2.66
N THR A 151 -5.96 2.06 1.91
CA THR A 151 -7.41 1.94 2.06
C THR A 151 -7.97 1.00 0.99
N PHE A 152 -7.11 0.41 0.17
CA PHE A 152 -7.53 -0.11 -1.12
C PHE A 152 -7.56 -1.64 -1.22
N THR A 153 -6.95 -2.33 -0.26
CA THR A 153 -7.07 -3.78 -0.12
C THR A 153 -6.69 -4.22 1.29
N ASN A 154 -7.35 -5.24 1.84
CA ASN A 154 -6.92 -5.82 3.10
C ASN A 154 -5.80 -6.85 2.85
N GLY A 155 -4.71 -6.79 3.63
CA GLY A 155 -3.79 -7.92 3.80
C GLY A 155 -2.36 -7.68 3.33
N GLN A 156 -1.71 -8.72 2.80
CA GLN A 156 -0.27 -8.75 2.54
C GLN A 156 0.03 -9.14 1.08
N VAL A 157 0.93 -8.39 0.45
CA VAL A 157 1.44 -8.66 -0.91
C VAL A 157 2.75 -9.45 -0.83
N ALA A 158 2.89 -10.48 -1.67
CA ALA A 158 4.09 -11.32 -1.79
C ALA A 158 5.33 -10.50 -2.15
N ASP A 159 6.51 -10.97 -1.71
CA ASP A 159 7.76 -10.23 -1.92
C ASP A 159 8.07 -10.10 -3.42
N GLY A 160 8.56 -8.93 -3.84
CA GLY A 160 8.84 -8.64 -5.25
C GLY A 160 7.58 -8.38 -6.10
N MET A 161 6.41 -8.24 -5.47
CA MET A 161 5.16 -7.82 -6.10
C MET A 161 4.66 -6.48 -5.52
N GLU A 162 3.92 -5.73 -6.32
CA GLU A 162 3.27 -4.46 -5.97
C GLU A 162 1.84 -4.51 -6.50
N ALA A 163 0.84 -4.41 -5.64
CA ALA A 163 -0.55 -4.32 -6.09
C ALA A 163 -0.82 -2.91 -6.67
N VAL A 164 -1.48 -2.86 -7.82
CA VAL A 164 -1.85 -1.61 -8.51
C VAL A 164 -3.36 -1.58 -8.68
N ASP A 165 -3.96 -0.42 -8.42
CA ASP A 165 -5.36 -0.16 -8.74
C ASP A 165 -5.42 0.68 -10.03
N ARG A 166 -6.32 0.35 -10.96
CA ARG A 166 -6.62 1.19 -12.11
C ARG A 166 -7.99 1.83 -11.93
N GLU A 167 -8.12 3.02 -12.48
CA GLU A 167 -9.41 3.69 -12.57
C GLU A 167 -10.37 2.78 -13.34
N ASN A 168 -11.46 2.34 -12.67
CA ASN A 168 -12.54 1.45 -13.14
C ASN A 168 -12.52 -0.04 -12.73
N ASP A 169 -11.69 -0.46 -11.76
CA ASP A 169 -11.62 -1.87 -11.32
C ASP A 169 -12.57 -2.27 -10.20
N GLY A 170 -13.65 -1.52 -10.02
CA GLY A 170 -14.63 -1.73 -8.96
C GLY A 170 -14.15 -1.28 -7.57
N LEU A 171 -14.91 -1.65 -6.53
CA LEU A 171 -14.60 -1.24 -5.16
C LEU A 171 -13.52 -2.13 -4.53
N ALA A 172 -12.47 -1.47 -4.06
CA ALA A 172 -11.38 -2.00 -3.24
C ALA A 172 -11.78 -2.97 -2.13
N SER A 173 -12.88 -2.69 -1.43
CA SER A 173 -13.35 -3.46 -0.29
C SER A 173 -13.68 -4.93 -0.61
N TYR A 174 -13.83 -5.28 -1.88
CA TYR A 174 -14.14 -6.63 -2.32
C TYR A 174 -12.90 -7.50 -2.51
N ARG A 175 -11.69 -6.94 -2.35
CA ARG A 175 -10.41 -7.62 -2.60
C ARG A 175 -9.70 -7.90 -1.27
N THR A 176 -9.05 -9.04 -1.16
CA THR A 176 -8.15 -9.38 -0.04
C THR A 176 -6.91 -10.08 -0.58
N TYR A 177 -5.74 -9.66 -0.11
CA TYR A 177 -4.46 -10.23 -0.49
C TYR A 177 -3.81 -10.93 0.69
N SER A 178 -3.20 -12.09 0.46
CA SER A 178 -2.40 -12.76 1.49
C SER A 178 -1.24 -13.50 0.87
N LYS A 179 -0.25 -13.84 1.70
CA LYS A 179 0.84 -14.75 1.33
C LYS A 179 0.43 -16.18 1.69
N THR A 180 0.64 -17.14 0.79
CA THR A 180 0.57 -18.55 1.19
C THR A 180 1.77 -18.90 2.08
N PRO A 181 1.75 -20.01 2.83
CA PRO A 181 2.90 -20.46 3.62
C PRO A 181 4.19 -20.62 2.81
N GLU A 182 4.06 -20.91 1.52
CA GLU A 182 5.16 -21.06 0.55
C GLU A 182 5.65 -19.72 -0.01
N GLY A 183 5.02 -18.60 0.37
CA GLY A 183 5.38 -17.25 -0.07
C GLY A 183 4.68 -16.76 -1.34
N TYR A 184 3.71 -17.51 -1.87
CA TYR A 184 2.98 -17.15 -3.09
C TYR A 184 1.92 -16.09 -2.82
N GLN A 185 1.56 -15.32 -3.86
CA GLN A 185 0.49 -14.34 -3.76
C GLN A 185 -0.86 -15.04 -3.83
N ARG A 186 -1.69 -14.92 -2.79
CA ARG A 186 -3.09 -15.33 -2.81
C ARG A 186 -3.99 -14.11 -2.93
N ILE A 187 -5.01 -14.21 -3.77
CA ILE A 187 -5.96 -13.16 -4.11
C ILE A 187 -7.35 -13.72 -3.85
N GLN A 188 -8.13 -13.03 -3.03
CA GLN A 188 -9.53 -13.36 -2.80
C GLN A 188 -10.39 -12.16 -3.22
N ILE A 189 -11.41 -12.42 -4.04
CA ILE A 189 -12.37 -11.40 -4.48
C ILE A 189 -13.77 -11.86 -4.13
N GLN A 190 -14.46 -11.12 -3.27
CA GLN A 190 -15.82 -11.42 -2.84
C GLN A 190 -16.71 -10.19 -3.01
N ALA A 191 -17.69 -10.27 -3.91
CA ALA A 191 -18.54 -9.14 -4.23
C ALA A 191 -20.00 -9.52 -4.52
N PRO A 192 -20.97 -8.68 -4.13
CA PRO A 192 -22.37 -8.93 -4.45
C PRO A 192 -22.64 -8.77 -5.95
N GLN A 193 -23.77 -9.29 -6.41
CA GLN A 193 -24.22 -9.11 -7.79
C GLN A 193 -24.47 -7.62 -8.11
N GLY A 194 -24.11 -7.17 -9.32
CA GLY A 194 -24.47 -5.85 -9.86
C GLY A 194 -23.49 -4.70 -9.58
N VAL A 195 -22.30 -4.98 -9.02
CA VAL A 195 -21.26 -3.99 -8.68
C VAL A 195 -20.35 -3.58 -9.86
N GLY A 196 -20.65 -4.02 -11.08
CA GLY A 196 -19.80 -3.85 -12.26
C GLY A 196 -18.59 -4.80 -12.29
N ALA A 197 -17.57 -4.40 -13.06
CA ALA A 197 -16.30 -5.11 -13.17
C ALA A 197 -15.49 -4.96 -11.87
N ILE A 198 -14.89 -6.05 -11.38
CA ILE A 198 -13.89 -6.00 -10.32
C ILE A 198 -12.59 -6.59 -10.83
N GLY A 199 -11.52 -5.79 -10.77
CA GLY A 199 -10.19 -6.17 -11.23
C GLY A 199 -9.13 -6.04 -10.13
N THR A 200 -8.00 -6.72 -10.32
CA THR A 200 -6.80 -6.57 -9.49
C THR A 200 -5.58 -6.66 -10.37
N TYR A 201 -4.57 -5.83 -10.09
CA TYR A 201 -3.35 -5.76 -10.87
C TYR A 201 -2.16 -5.91 -9.95
N PHE A 202 -1.13 -6.59 -10.46
CA PHE A 202 0.14 -6.68 -9.78
C PHE A 202 1.21 -6.24 -10.78
N ARG A 203 2.16 -5.44 -10.30
CA ARG A 203 3.49 -5.30 -10.87
C ARG A 203 4.39 -6.28 -10.16
N ILE A 204 5.30 -6.89 -10.90
CA ILE A 204 6.31 -7.77 -10.34
C ILE A 204 7.68 -7.30 -10.78
N ASN A 205 8.70 -7.71 -10.02
CA ASN A 205 10.13 -7.63 -10.30
C ASN A 205 10.46 -6.97 -11.66
N ARG A 206 11.11 -5.79 -11.60
CA ARG A 206 11.43 -4.91 -12.73
C ARG A 206 12.90 -5.08 -13.14
N PRO A 207 13.33 -6.22 -13.73
CA PRO A 207 14.69 -6.34 -14.18
C PRO A 207 14.92 -5.44 -15.38
N ASP A 208 16.13 -4.90 -15.50
CA ASP A 208 16.57 -4.20 -16.71
C ASP A 208 16.53 -5.16 -17.90
N LEU A 209 15.96 -4.71 -19.02
CA LEU A 209 15.96 -5.51 -20.25
C LEU A 209 17.11 -5.13 -21.17
N GLU A 210 17.60 -6.14 -21.87
CA GLU A 210 18.66 -5.97 -22.84
C GLU A 210 18.09 -5.66 -24.22
N LEU A 211 18.55 -4.56 -24.81
CA LEU A 211 18.19 -4.19 -26.17
C LEU A 211 18.54 -5.31 -27.15
N GLY A 212 17.57 -5.68 -27.98
CA GLY A 212 17.74 -6.73 -28.98
C GLY A 212 17.59 -8.16 -28.45
N ALA A 213 17.49 -8.37 -27.14
CA ALA A 213 17.17 -9.67 -26.57
C ALA A 213 15.68 -9.98 -26.70
N SER A 214 15.36 -11.27 -26.67
CA SER A 214 13.98 -11.75 -26.75
C SER A 214 13.48 -12.20 -25.39
N TYR A 215 12.22 -11.92 -25.07
CA TYR A 215 11.61 -12.27 -23.79
C TYR A 215 10.22 -12.85 -23.98
N TYR A 216 9.80 -13.67 -23.04
CA TYR A 216 8.38 -13.95 -22.79
C TYR A 216 8.11 -13.87 -21.29
N ALA A 217 6.88 -13.53 -20.93
CA ALA A 217 6.44 -13.58 -19.55
C ALA A 217 5.65 -14.86 -19.29
N GLU A 218 5.87 -15.44 -18.10
CA GLU A 218 5.28 -16.69 -17.64
C GLU A 218 4.56 -16.48 -16.31
N LEU A 219 3.35 -17.02 -16.22
CA LEU A 219 2.57 -17.09 -15.01
C LEU A 219 2.18 -18.53 -14.72
N GLU A 220 2.53 -19.04 -13.55
CA GLU A 220 1.91 -20.20 -12.96
C GLU A 220 0.83 -19.78 -11.94
N ILE A 221 -0.40 -20.21 -12.17
CA ILE A 221 -1.56 -19.83 -11.35
C ILE A 221 -2.40 -21.05 -10.99
N ASP A 222 -2.92 -21.04 -9.77
CA ASP A 222 -3.98 -21.91 -9.29
C ASP A 222 -5.22 -21.06 -8.95
N LEU A 223 -6.31 -21.20 -9.70
CA LEU A 223 -7.62 -20.76 -9.27
C LEU A 223 -8.18 -21.84 -8.36
N VAL A 224 -8.23 -21.58 -7.05
CA VAL A 224 -8.88 -22.42 -6.04
C VAL A 224 -10.40 -22.24 -6.09
N LYS A 225 -10.86 -21.04 -6.45
CA LYS A 225 -12.26 -20.70 -6.69
C LYS A 225 -12.34 -19.62 -7.77
N ALA A 226 -13.35 -19.68 -8.64
CA ALA A 226 -13.50 -18.74 -9.76
C ALA A 226 -14.98 -18.45 -10.07
N ASP A 227 -15.84 -18.44 -9.05
CA ASP A 227 -17.26 -18.20 -9.26
C ASP A 227 -17.49 -16.76 -9.71
N GLY A 228 -18.14 -16.57 -10.86
CA GLY A 228 -18.42 -15.24 -11.42
C GLY A 228 -17.24 -14.56 -12.13
N ALA A 229 -16.15 -15.29 -12.41
CA ALA A 229 -15.04 -14.78 -13.22
C ALA A 229 -15.33 -15.00 -14.72
N TYR A 230 -15.35 -13.94 -15.53
CA TYR A 230 -15.81 -14.02 -16.93
C TYR A 230 -14.74 -13.69 -17.97
N LYS A 231 -13.80 -12.77 -17.70
CA LYS A 231 -13.13 -12.10 -18.82
C LYS A 231 -11.86 -12.77 -19.30
N SER A 232 -10.72 -12.66 -18.62
CA SER A 232 -9.52 -13.44 -18.95
C SER A 232 -8.48 -13.34 -17.84
N ILE A 233 -7.46 -14.21 -17.84
CA ILE A 233 -6.17 -13.90 -17.20
C ILE A 233 -5.24 -13.42 -18.31
N PHE A 234 -4.67 -12.23 -18.15
CA PHE A 234 -3.69 -11.67 -19.08
C PHE A 234 -2.28 -11.80 -18.52
N ILE A 235 -1.30 -11.75 -19.41
CA ILE A 235 0.06 -11.31 -19.13
C ILE A 235 0.40 -10.32 -20.24
N LEU A 236 0.94 -9.15 -19.90
CA LEU A 236 1.40 -8.17 -20.89
C LEU A 236 2.92 -8.05 -20.83
N MET A 237 3.50 -7.62 -21.94
CA MET A 237 4.83 -7.00 -21.99
C MET A 237 4.64 -5.67 -22.69
N ASP A 238 5.01 -4.58 -22.01
CA ASP A 238 4.88 -3.18 -22.44
C ASP A 238 3.43 -2.60 -22.42
N ARG A 239 3.22 -1.54 -21.61
CA ARG A 239 1.96 -0.76 -21.53
C ARG A 239 2.06 0.62 -22.20
N SER A 240 3.23 1.00 -22.71
CA SER A 240 3.43 2.34 -23.27
C SER A 240 2.51 2.63 -24.48
N SER A 241 1.89 1.61 -25.07
CA SER A 241 0.87 1.77 -26.11
C SER A 241 -0.39 0.96 -25.84
N ASN A 242 -1.52 1.44 -26.37
CA ASN A 242 -2.75 0.64 -26.54
C ASN A 242 -2.52 -0.65 -27.38
N ALA A 243 -1.31 -0.85 -27.93
CA ALA A 243 -0.89 -1.98 -28.74
C ALA A 243 0.08 -2.96 -28.03
N GLY A 244 0.26 -2.86 -26.71
CA GLY A 244 1.11 -3.77 -25.94
C GLY A 244 0.83 -5.25 -26.20
N ILE A 245 1.88 -6.10 -26.19
CA ILE A 245 1.77 -7.53 -26.50
C ILE A 245 1.09 -8.25 -25.34
N ARG A 246 0.00 -8.97 -25.61
CA ARG A 246 -0.84 -9.62 -24.60
C ARG A 246 -1.01 -11.09 -24.94
N HIS A 247 -0.92 -11.96 -23.93
CA HIS A 247 -1.58 -13.26 -24.00
C HIS A 247 -2.71 -13.29 -23.00
N HIS A 248 -3.83 -13.89 -23.41
CA HIS A 248 -4.99 -14.00 -22.56
C HIS A 248 -5.60 -15.38 -22.67
N LYS A 249 -6.04 -15.90 -21.53
CA LYS A 249 -6.90 -17.07 -21.49
C LYS A 249 -8.27 -16.63 -21.01
N THR A 250 -9.24 -16.61 -21.91
CA THR A 250 -10.64 -16.40 -21.59
C THR A 250 -11.17 -17.61 -20.83
N MET A 251 -11.88 -17.37 -19.73
CA MET A 251 -12.47 -18.43 -18.91
C MET A 251 -13.93 -18.72 -19.31
N ASP A 252 -14.38 -18.14 -20.42
CA ASP A 252 -15.76 -18.20 -20.86
C ASP A 252 -16.09 -19.49 -21.60
N HIS A 253 -17.08 -20.21 -21.07
CA HIS A 253 -18.10 -20.86 -21.88
C HIS A 253 -19.43 -20.22 -21.48
N VAL A 254 -20.02 -19.51 -22.43
CA VAL A 254 -21.40 -18.99 -22.38
C VAL A 254 -22.31 -19.95 -21.61
N GLY A 255 -22.77 -19.54 -20.43
CA GLY A 255 -23.97 -20.09 -19.79
C GLY A 255 -23.84 -21.39 -18.99
N THR A 256 -22.65 -21.92 -18.69
CA THR A 256 -22.54 -23.05 -17.74
C THR A 256 -21.46 -22.83 -16.68
N ARG A 257 -21.92 -22.64 -15.44
CA ARG A 257 -21.24 -22.44 -14.14
C ARG A 257 -20.21 -23.51 -13.71
N ALA A 258 -19.46 -24.12 -14.62
CA ALA A 258 -18.52 -25.18 -14.25
C ALA A 258 -17.20 -25.14 -15.04
N GLN A 259 -16.19 -24.47 -14.47
CA GLN A 259 -14.88 -25.09 -14.25
C GLN A 259 -14.48 -24.83 -12.78
N PRO A 260 -14.62 -25.82 -11.89
CA PRO A 260 -14.15 -25.70 -10.52
C PRO A 260 -12.63 -25.82 -10.60
N THR A 261 -11.92 -24.74 -10.35
CA THR A 261 -10.46 -24.71 -10.33
C THR A 261 -9.75 -24.81 -11.68
N PHE A 262 -8.68 -24.02 -11.84
CA PHE A 262 -7.75 -24.08 -12.96
C PHE A 262 -6.35 -24.02 -12.39
N SER A 263 -5.49 -24.96 -12.75
CA SER A 263 -4.06 -24.87 -12.48
C SER A 263 -3.32 -24.94 -13.80
N GLY A 264 -2.38 -24.04 -14.04
CA GLY A 264 -1.60 -24.08 -15.26
C GLY A 264 -0.65 -22.91 -15.43
N VAL A 265 0.10 -22.98 -16.53
CA VAL A 265 1.07 -21.97 -16.92
C VAL A 265 0.55 -21.20 -18.13
N LEU A 266 0.50 -19.88 -18.02
CA LEU A 266 0.22 -18.95 -19.11
C LEU A 266 1.54 -18.33 -19.59
N ARG A 267 1.68 -18.16 -20.90
CA ARG A 267 2.89 -17.59 -21.52
C ARG A 267 2.53 -16.57 -22.58
N THR A 268 3.21 -15.43 -22.60
CA THR A 268 3.09 -14.49 -23.71
C THR A 268 3.75 -15.03 -24.98
N PRO A 269 3.37 -14.51 -26.17
CA PRO A 269 4.27 -14.59 -27.32
C PRO A 269 5.65 -14.05 -26.95
N VAL A 270 6.67 -14.58 -27.62
CA VAL A 270 8.02 -14.05 -27.54
C VAL A 270 8.04 -12.67 -28.18
N CYS A 271 8.53 -11.67 -27.45
CA CYS A 271 8.83 -10.35 -27.99
C CYS A 271 10.34 -10.15 -28.10
N ARG A 272 10.75 -9.21 -28.94
CA ARG A 272 12.14 -8.72 -28.99
C ARG A 272 12.15 -7.27 -28.54
N VAL A 273 13.04 -6.92 -27.63
CA VAL A 273 13.18 -5.55 -27.12
C VAL A 273 13.78 -4.69 -28.23
N ALA A 274 13.06 -3.65 -28.63
CA ALA A 274 13.50 -2.68 -29.62
C ALA A 274 13.22 -1.26 -29.09
N GLY A 275 14.22 -0.38 -29.04
CA GLY A 275 14.07 1.02 -28.62
C GLY A 275 14.81 1.37 -27.32
N GLU A 276 14.25 2.29 -26.54
CA GLU A 276 14.85 2.79 -25.30
C GLU A 276 14.82 1.75 -24.17
N ILE A 277 15.86 1.76 -23.34
CA ILE A 277 16.13 0.85 -22.21
C ILE A 277 15.25 1.14 -20.97
N GLY A 278 14.39 2.17 -21.04
CA GLY A 278 13.48 2.59 -19.97
C GLY A 278 12.05 2.03 -20.07
N LEU A 279 11.85 0.96 -20.84
CA LEU A 279 10.55 0.32 -20.97
C LEU A 279 10.10 -0.29 -19.63
N ASP A 280 8.87 0.02 -19.23
CA ASP A 280 8.24 -0.49 -18.02
C ASP A 280 7.67 -1.91 -18.31
N HIS A 281 8.42 -2.92 -17.88
CA HIS A 281 8.04 -4.32 -18.06
C HIS A 281 7.28 -4.80 -16.84
N GLN A 282 5.96 -4.82 -16.94
CA GLN A 282 5.11 -5.36 -15.89
C GLN A 282 4.48 -6.65 -16.40
N VAL A 283 4.42 -7.69 -15.57
CA VAL A 283 3.49 -8.81 -15.81
C VAL A 283 2.20 -8.46 -15.10
N TYR A 284 1.16 -8.23 -15.88
CA TYR A 284 -0.14 -7.78 -15.41
C TYR A 284 -1.04 -8.97 -15.19
N PHE A 285 -1.92 -8.82 -14.21
CA PHE A 285 -3.07 -9.69 -14.00
C PHE A 285 -4.29 -8.78 -14.12
N GLU A 286 -5.35 -9.24 -14.75
CA GLU A 286 -6.64 -8.56 -14.73
C GLU A 286 -7.68 -9.65 -14.55
N LEU A 287 -7.95 -10.01 -13.31
CA LEU A 287 -9.02 -10.96 -12.99
C LEU A 287 -10.32 -10.17 -12.97
N GLU A 288 -11.00 -10.06 -14.12
CA GLU A 288 -12.29 -9.38 -14.17
C GLU A 288 -13.44 -10.34 -13.84
N GLY A 289 -14.03 -10.11 -12.67
CA GLY A 289 -15.36 -10.63 -12.34
C GLY A 289 -16.43 -9.74 -12.96
N ASP A 290 -17.33 -10.32 -13.76
CA ASP A 290 -18.53 -9.63 -14.23
C ASP A 290 -19.67 -9.90 -13.23
N SER A 291 -19.88 -8.93 -12.34
CA SER A 291 -20.93 -9.04 -11.33
C SER A 291 -22.35 -8.96 -11.90
N ALA A 292 -22.54 -8.67 -13.19
CA ALA A 292 -23.89 -8.69 -13.80
C ALA A 292 -24.46 -10.13 -13.82
N SER A 293 -23.58 -11.14 -13.84
CA SER A 293 -23.94 -12.54 -14.02
C SER A 293 -24.07 -13.34 -12.71
N GLY A 294 -23.89 -12.69 -11.55
CA GLY A 294 -24.02 -13.27 -10.21
C GLY A 294 -23.04 -12.65 -9.21
N PRO A 295 -23.09 -13.06 -7.92
CA PRO A 295 -22.02 -12.70 -6.98
C PRO A 295 -20.68 -13.26 -7.46
N ILE A 296 -19.61 -12.52 -7.16
CA ILE A 296 -18.22 -12.89 -7.46
C ILE A 296 -17.62 -13.54 -6.20
N ASP A 297 -17.00 -14.70 -6.37
CA ASP A 297 -16.21 -15.36 -5.33
C ASP A 297 -15.01 -16.08 -5.95
N ILE A 298 -13.88 -15.37 -5.99
CA ILE A 298 -12.62 -15.80 -6.58
C ILE A 298 -11.61 -16.04 -5.47
N ASP A 299 -10.84 -17.11 -5.60
CA ASP A 299 -9.69 -17.44 -4.77
C ASP A 299 -8.58 -17.94 -5.69
N ALA A 300 -7.53 -17.16 -5.86
CA ALA A 300 -6.45 -17.43 -6.79
C ALA A 300 -5.10 -17.42 -6.07
N VAL A 301 -4.18 -18.30 -6.44
CA VAL A 301 -2.80 -18.35 -5.96
C VAL A 301 -1.86 -18.20 -7.15
N LEU A 302 -1.06 -17.14 -7.15
CA LEU A 302 -0.01 -16.90 -8.13
C LEU A 302 1.29 -17.53 -7.62
N LYS A 303 1.65 -18.68 -8.18
CA LYS A 303 2.82 -19.47 -7.76
C LYS A 303 4.12 -18.90 -8.28
N SER A 304 4.16 -18.57 -9.57
CA SER A 304 5.35 -17.97 -10.17
C SER A 304 4.96 -16.95 -11.21
N VAL A 305 5.64 -15.80 -11.17
CA VAL A 305 5.48 -14.74 -12.16
C VAL A 305 6.88 -14.35 -12.58
N ARG A 306 7.25 -14.65 -13.83
CA ARG A 306 8.64 -14.54 -14.28
C ARG A 306 8.70 -13.95 -15.68
N LEU A 307 9.69 -13.09 -15.89
CA LEU A 307 10.12 -12.70 -17.21
C LEU A 307 11.29 -13.59 -17.62
N VAL A 308 11.18 -14.26 -18.76
CA VAL A 308 12.17 -15.22 -19.25
C VAL A 308 12.87 -14.65 -20.48
N LYS A 309 14.17 -14.39 -20.35
CA LYS A 309 15.04 -14.03 -21.47
C LYS A 309 15.35 -15.28 -22.29
N LEU A 310 15.23 -15.17 -23.61
CA LEU A 310 15.69 -16.15 -24.59
C LEU A 310 17.05 -15.69 -25.11
N GLY A 311 17.99 -16.64 -25.20
CA GLY A 311 19.37 -16.41 -25.62
C GLY A 311 19.52 -15.84 -27.02
#